data_AF-A0AAV0UKJ9-F1
#
_entry.id   AF-A0AAV0UKJ9-F1
#
_cell.length_a   1.000
_cell.length_b   1.000
_cell.length_c   1.000
_cell.angle_alpha   90.00
_cell.angle_beta   90.00
_cell.angle_gamma   90.00
#
_symmetry.space_group_name_H-M   'P 1'
#
loop_
_entity.id
_entity.type
_entity.pdbx_description
1 polymer ?
#
loop_
_entity_poly.entity_id
_entity_poly.type
_entity_poly.pdbx_seq_one_letter_code
_entity_poly.pdbx_strand_id
1 'polypeptide(L)'
;MNASVALELVKVHGNEEGIDRDRQSDEERGELSLIPLTEVLGKAEPLIQATEHSPLSMLERLKAKAGESFERAHDWQLQEWAQKIDAYRAGHPDCTVEDEVEHLLTINPDARTLAKVFHRFRKVDGMQSRADELQRALVAKNEDVARGMIAVWLKDGVDPDVVYSMLPIALKKPSADSMEAEAVKEWLLTWIKYVDKHAKLGGSYDDAATVTKLVDEWGEKESVDFLLSLHNTGIKPRIDRLTGTLGEKHPDTLKLMFDVWLKSNTDPVVVFDMMPIGTKGYLTNGRVRSTGTDGHLTSGPSAPTGTDGHVESVLQRSELWDEIKLDLTQWLEYDVVLGLKRIVEAEKNNVKGPWGLFDPAPFVASVLVQFNAPKDVVGFVEHLRRSEDLKTIVFEMERKIFSGPFPEYPPLFYEKWAEIKLKPLTAYYSMPTANLNKYNSMRPPAEGVLENHCNDFKQFLQYVDDERVTFVNDKDKSVKKDESVKKDETVIEVLLNNWKETTELEAFLNEFGKRGMEDRSRRLLKALDARVTTPPAPKQLSPEKLKALMPRSSATR
;
A
#
# COMPACT_ATOMS: atom_id res chain seq x y z
N MET A 1 -35.34 36.62 43.00
CA MET A 1 -35.79 35.24 43.30
C MET A 1 -36.58 34.73 42.11
N ASN A 2 -36.04 33.75 41.39
CA ASN A 2 -36.66 33.17 40.19
C ASN A 2 -37.76 32.19 40.61
N ALA A 3 -38.94 32.26 39.98
CA ALA A 3 -40.10 31.42 40.31
C ALA A 3 -39.83 29.90 40.23
N SER A 4 -38.83 29.48 39.44
CA SER A 4 -38.36 28.09 39.38
C SER A 4 -37.76 27.56 40.69
N VAL A 5 -37.04 28.40 41.44
CA VAL A 5 -36.39 27.98 42.71
C VAL A 5 -37.44 27.76 43.81
N ALA A 6 -38.50 28.56 43.80
CA ALA A 6 -39.65 28.36 44.68
C ALA A 6 -40.41 27.07 44.35
N LEU A 7 -40.46 26.66 43.08
CA LEU A 7 -41.18 25.46 42.65
C LEU A 7 -40.43 24.15 42.99
N GLU A 8 -39.10 24.15 42.92
CA GLU A 8 -38.26 22.99 43.31
C GLU A 8 -38.27 22.77 44.83
N LEU A 9 -38.19 23.84 45.63
CA LEU A 9 -38.27 23.75 47.10
C LEU A 9 -39.61 23.20 47.60
N VAL A 10 -40.70 23.44 46.87
CA VAL A 10 -42.03 22.89 47.18
C VAL A 10 -42.13 21.39 46.82
N LYS A 11 -41.39 20.91 45.81
CA LYS A 11 -41.39 19.49 45.43
C LYS A 11 -40.56 18.63 46.37
N VAL A 12 -39.44 19.13 46.88
CA VAL A 12 -38.55 18.38 47.79
C VAL A 12 -39.19 18.16 49.17
N HIS A 13 -40.15 19.01 49.58
CA HIS A 13 -40.89 18.85 50.84
C HIS A 13 -42.26 18.14 50.68
N GLY A 14 -42.58 17.68 49.47
CA GLY A 14 -43.90 17.12 49.14
C GLY A 14 -43.88 15.66 48.71
N ASN A 15 -42.90 14.85 49.14
CA ASN A 15 -42.80 13.47 48.69
C ASN A 15 -42.34 12.51 49.80
N GLU A 16 -43.34 11.90 50.44
CA GLU A 16 -43.37 10.62 51.17
C GLU A 16 -44.85 10.51 51.60
N GLU A 17 -45.65 9.46 51.44
CA GLU A 17 -45.54 8.05 51.07
C GLU A 17 -46.93 7.67 50.47
N GLY A 18 -46.98 6.62 49.64
CA GLY A 18 -48.27 5.99 49.33
C GLY A 18 -48.78 5.19 50.54
N ILE A 19 -50.09 5.18 50.77
CA ILE A 19 -50.88 4.03 51.25
C ILE A 19 -52.38 4.38 51.28
N ASP A 20 -53.16 3.33 50.99
CA ASP A 20 -54.60 3.08 51.10
C ASP A 20 -55.53 4.13 51.74
N ARG A 21 -56.67 4.29 51.05
CA ARG A 21 -57.92 4.78 51.61
C ARG A 21 -58.58 3.66 52.41
N ASP A 22 -58.68 3.80 53.72
CA ASP A 22 -59.92 3.50 54.43
C ASP A 22 -59.92 4.02 55.88
N ARG A 23 -61.05 4.62 56.24
CA ARG A 23 -61.61 4.84 57.60
C ARG A 23 -60.98 5.86 58.58
N GLN A 24 -61.85 6.81 58.96
CA GLN A 24 -62.16 7.31 60.32
C GLN A 24 -61.03 7.98 61.12
N SER A 25 -61.09 9.32 61.23
CA SER A 25 -61.53 10.07 62.42
C SER A 25 -60.64 9.86 63.65
N ASP A 26 -59.79 10.83 63.97
CA ASP A 26 -59.95 11.67 65.17
C ASP A 26 -58.79 12.67 65.30
N GLU A 27 -59.06 13.69 66.11
CA GLU A 27 -58.31 14.91 66.33
C GLU A 27 -56.88 14.70 66.84
N GLU A 28 -55.88 15.13 66.09
CA GLU A 28 -54.61 15.62 66.66
C GLU A 28 -54.17 16.90 65.93
N ARG A 29 -54.27 18.04 66.62
CA ARG A 29 -53.56 19.27 66.25
C ARG A 29 -52.06 19.04 66.46
N GLY A 30 -51.39 18.55 65.42
CA GLY A 30 -49.93 18.62 65.33
C GLY A 30 -49.49 20.06 65.13
N GLU A 31 -48.76 20.62 66.09
CA GLU A 31 -48.01 21.85 65.92
C GLU A 31 -47.07 21.69 64.72
N LEU A 32 -47.35 22.44 63.65
CA LEU A 32 -46.39 22.66 62.57
C LEU A 32 -45.19 23.38 63.19
N SER A 33 -44.15 22.60 63.51
CA SER A 33 -42.81 23.11 63.81
C SER A 33 -42.39 23.99 62.63
N LEU A 34 -42.57 25.30 62.79
CA LEU A 34 -42.02 26.32 61.92
C LEU A 34 -40.49 26.16 61.98
N ILE A 35 -39.93 25.42 61.02
CA ILE A 35 -38.49 25.44 60.77
C ILE A 35 -38.13 26.91 60.62
N PRO A 36 -37.22 27.45 61.45
CA PRO A 36 -36.87 28.87 61.40
C PRO A 36 -36.49 29.23 59.98
N LEU A 37 -37.06 30.32 59.45
CA LEU A 37 -36.79 30.80 58.09
C LEU A 37 -35.28 30.99 57.86
N THR A 38 -34.51 31.23 58.92
CA THR A 38 -33.04 31.31 58.95
C THR A 38 -32.34 29.98 58.69
N GLU A 39 -32.93 28.84 59.05
CA GLU A 39 -32.38 27.50 58.79
C GLU A 39 -32.68 27.05 57.34
N VAL A 40 -33.85 27.43 56.82
CA VAL A 40 -34.18 27.25 55.39
C VAL A 40 -33.33 28.19 54.52
N LEU A 41 -33.15 29.45 54.93
CA LEU A 41 -32.26 30.40 54.25
C LEU A 41 -30.79 29.98 54.33
N GLY A 42 -30.32 29.50 55.48
CA GLY A 42 -28.95 29.01 55.65
C GLY A 42 -28.62 27.77 54.79
N LYS A 43 -29.64 26.97 54.42
CA LYS A 43 -29.51 25.86 53.45
C LYS A 43 -29.73 26.30 52.00
N ALA A 44 -30.53 27.35 51.76
CA ALA A 44 -30.79 27.90 50.43
C ALA A 44 -29.66 28.79 49.92
N GLU A 45 -28.92 29.47 50.80
CA GLU A 45 -27.85 30.40 50.43
C GLU A 45 -26.65 29.71 49.73
N PRO A 46 -26.20 28.51 50.15
CA PRO A 46 -25.27 27.70 49.36
C PRO A 46 -25.82 27.30 47.98
N LEU A 47 -27.12 26.98 47.88
CA LEU A 47 -27.78 26.62 46.61
C LEU A 47 -27.96 27.84 45.68
N ILE A 48 -28.20 29.02 46.24
CA ILE A 48 -28.30 30.28 45.51
C ILE A 48 -26.92 30.73 45.03
N GLN A 49 -25.88 30.61 45.86
CA GLN A 49 -24.50 30.85 45.43
C GLN A 49 -24.04 29.81 44.40
N ALA A 50 -24.42 28.53 44.54
CA ALA A 50 -24.14 27.49 43.55
C ALA A 50 -24.83 27.77 42.20
N THR A 51 -26.05 28.34 42.21
CA THR A 51 -26.77 28.70 40.98
C THR A 51 -26.27 30.01 40.35
N GLU A 52 -25.84 31.01 41.13
CA GLU A 52 -25.17 32.23 40.64
C GLU A 52 -23.75 31.99 40.10
N HIS A 53 -23.16 30.86 40.47
CA HIS A 53 -21.88 30.38 39.97
C HIS A 53 -22.02 29.18 39.02
N SER A 54 -23.24 28.89 38.56
CA SER A 54 -23.44 27.86 37.54
C SER A 54 -22.79 28.29 36.22
N PRO A 55 -22.20 27.36 35.44
CA PRO A 55 -21.65 27.63 34.11
C PRO A 55 -22.63 28.41 33.21
N LEU A 56 -23.92 28.10 33.33
CA LEU A 56 -25.03 28.73 32.61
C LEU A 56 -25.13 30.24 32.92
N SER A 57 -25.23 30.59 34.22
CA SER A 57 -25.35 31.98 34.67
C SER A 57 -24.11 32.82 34.32
N MET A 58 -22.93 32.20 34.36
CA MET A 58 -21.67 32.84 33.96
C MET A 58 -21.63 33.11 32.45
N LEU A 59 -22.17 32.19 31.67
CA LEU A 59 -22.24 32.31 30.22
C LEU A 59 -23.25 33.37 29.76
N GLU A 60 -24.42 33.42 30.40
CA GLU A 60 -25.41 34.48 30.14
C GLU A 60 -24.85 35.87 30.45
N ARG A 61 -24.09 36.01 31.55
CA ARG A 61 -23.37 37.26 31.86
C ARG A 61 -22.33 37.60 30.81
N LEU A 62 -21.61 36.60 30.28
CA LEU A 62 -20.63 36.82 29.22
C LEU A 62 -21.29 37.26 27.91
N LYS A 63 -22.42 36.63 27.54
CA LYS A 63 -23.24 37.04 26.39
C LYS A 63 -23.79 38.46 26.54
N ALA A 64 -24.26 38.82 27.74
CA ALA A 64 -24.73 40.17 28.05
C ALA A 64 -23.60 41.20 27.95
N LYS A 65 -22.39 40.88 28.46
CA LYS A 65 -21.20 41.73 28.37
C LYS A 65 -20.66 41.87 26.94
N ALA A 66 -20.79 40.85 26.11
CA ALA A 66 -20.30 40.83 24.73
C ALA A 66 -21.27 41.45 23.69
N GLY A 67 -22.43 41.98 24.13
CA GLY A 67 -23.41 42.57 23.22
C GLY A 67 -24.13 41.53 22.36
N GLU A 68 -24.70 40.52 23.01
CA GLU A 68 -25.56 39.44 22.49
C GLU A 68 -24.87 38.38 21.61
N SER A 69 -23.62 38.59 21.18
CA SER A 69 -22.85 37.61 20.41
C SER A 69 -21.53 37.25 21.08
N PHE A 70 -21.31 35.94 21.31
CA PHE A 70 -20.02 35.41 21.78
C PHE A 70 -18.86 35.74 20.84
N GLU A 71 -19.13 35.94 19.55
CA GLU A 71 -18.10 36.32 18.59
C GLU A 71 -17.45 37.69 18.91
N ARG A 72 -18.08 38.50 19.77
CA ARG A 72 -17.56 39.81 20.20
C ARG A 72 -16.88 39.80 21.58
N ALA A 73 -16.90 38.67 22.29
CA ALA A 73 -16.25 38.59 23.59
C ALA A 73 -14.73 38.80 23.45
N HIS A 74 -14.14 39.54 24.38
CA HIS A 74 -12.70 39.74 24.46
C HIS A 74 -12.01 38.50 25.07
N ASP A 75 -10.77 38.25 24.67
CA ASP A 75 -10.04 37.04 25.06
C ASP A 75 -9.91 36.87 26.59
N TRP A 76 -9.74 37.97 27.34
CA TRP A 76 -9.72 37.95 28.81
C TRP A 76 -11.05 37.52 29.43
N GLN A 77 -12.19 37.83 28.80
CA GLN A 77 -13.52 37.42 29.28
C GLN A 77 -13.68 35.92 29.11
N LEU A 78 -13.16 35.39 28.00
CA LEU A 78 -13.20 33.96 27.68
C LEU A 78 -12.32 33.15 28.64
N GLN A 79 -11.14 33.69 28.97
CA GLN A 79 -10.26 33.10 29.98
C GLN A 79 -10.87 33.13 31.38
N GLU A 80 -11.45 34.26 31.80
CA GLU A 80 -12.15 34.38 33.10
C GLU A 80 -13.31 33.38 33.19
N TRP A 81 -14.07 33.22 32.12
CA TRP A 81 -15.17 32.26 32.07
C TRP A 81 -14.69 30.82 32.23
N ALA A 82 -13.64 30.42 31.51
CA ALA A 82 -13.13 29.05 31.59
C ALA A 82 -12.54 28.73 32.96
N GLN A 83 -11.74 29.63 33.55
CA GLN A 83 -11.22 29.45 34.91
C GLN A 83 -12.33 29.22 35.93
N LYS A 84 -13.45 29.94 35.79
CA LYS A 84 -14.58 29.77 36.69
C LYS A 84 -15.32 28.45 36.47
N ILE A 85 -15.43 27.98 35.23
CA ILE A 85 -15.98 26.66 34.94
C ILE A 85 -15.08 25.56 35.50
N ASP A 86 -13.78 25.67 35.35
CA ASP A 86 -12.83 24.68 35.89
C ASP A 86 -12.92 24.65 37.43
N ALA A 87 -13.03 25.81 38.08
CA ALA A 87 -13.28 25.90 39.51
C ALA A 87 -14.63 25.29 39.91
N TYR A 88 -15.68 25.51 39.11
CA TYR A 88 -16.99 24.89 39.34
C TYR A 88 -16.92 23.37 39.24
N ARG A 89 -16.27 22.83 38.20
CA ARG A 89 -16.10 21.38 37.99
C ARG A 89 -15.28 20.74 39.10
N ALA A 90 -14.24 21.41 39.60
CA ALA A 90 -13.47 20.93 40.74
C ALA A 90 -14.34 20.72 42.00
N GLY A 91 -15.44 21.47 42.14
CA GLY A 91 -16.44 21.30 43.18
C GLY A 91 -17.61 20.36 42.83
N HIS A 92 -17.77 20.00 41.55
CA HIS A 92 -18.89 19.21 41.03
C HIS A 92 -18.38 18.13 40.05
N PRO A 93 -17.83 17.01 40.56
CA PRO A 93 -17.24 15.96 39.73
C PRO A 93 -18.22 15.33 38.74
N ASP A 94 -19.52 15.40 39.01
CA ASP A 94 -20.59 14.87 38.16
C ASP A 94 -20.85 15.74 36.92
N CYS A 95 -20.31 16.96 36.85
CA CYS A 95 -20.47 17.85 35.72
C CYS A 95 -19.47 17.50 34.60
N THR A 96 -19.97 16.87 33.55
CA THR A 96 -19.16 16.43 32.41
C THR A 96 -18.98 17.55 31.36
N VAL A 97 -18.03 17.39 30.43
CA VAL A 97 -17.85 18.32 29.31
C VAL A 97 -19.07 18.29 28.39
N GLU A 98 -19.69 17.12 28.27
CA GLU A 98 -20.89 16.87 27.48
C GLU A 98 -22.09 17.66 28.02
N ASP A 99 -22.25 17.69 29.35
CA ASP A 99 -23.27 18.52 30.00
C ASP A 99 -23.04 19.98 29.65
N GLU A 100 -21.81 20.48 29.78
CA GLU A 100 -21.50 21.88 29.44
C GLU A 100 -21.86 22.21 28.00
N VAL A 101 -21.49 21.35 27.04
CA VAL A 101 -21.85 21.55 25.63
C VAL A 101 -23.36 21.56 25.43
N GLU A 102 -24.12 20.71 26.13
CA GLU A 102 -25.58 20.70 26.06
C GLU A 102 -26.20 22.00 26.58
N HIS A 103 -25.67 22.52 27.68
CA HIS A 103 -26.08 23.80 28.23
C HIS A 103 -25.72 24.95 27.27
N LEU A 104 -24.53 24.91 26.66
CA LEU A 104 -24.09 25.89 25.67
C LEU A 104 -24.99 25.90 24.44
N LEU A 105 -25.39 24.71 23.96
CA LEU A 105 -26.33 24.55 22.85
C LEU A 105 -27.75 25.05 23.20
N THR A 106 -28.15 24.95 24.46
CA THR A 106 -29.44 25.51 24.92
C THR A 106 -29.45 27.05 24.85
N ILE A 107 -28.32 27.70 25.19
CA ILE A 107 -28.19 29.16 25.13
C ILE A 107 -27.91 29.67 23.71
N ASN A 108 -27.20 28.88 22.91
CA ASN A 108 -26.84 29.17 21.54
C ASN A 108 -27.08 27.94 20.65
N PRO A 109 -28.28 27.79 20.07
CA PRO A 109 -28.64 26.61 19.29
C PRO A 109 -27.84 26.47 17.99
N ASP A 110 -27.12 27.52 17.55
CA ASP A 110 -26.21 27.42 16.42
C ASP A 110 -24.86 26.82 16.83
N ALA A 111 -24.80 25.49 16.74
CA ALA A 111 -23.61 24.70 16.99
C ALA A 111 -22.39 25.15 16.16
N ARG A 112 -22.58 25.70 14.95
CA ARG A 112 -21.46 26.21 14.14
C ARG A 112 -20.87 27.49 14.72
N THR A 113 -21.70 28.36 15.28
CA THR A 113 -21.23 29.56 15.99
C THR A 113 -20.47 29.17 17.24
N LEU A 114 -20.96 28.20 18.03
CA LEU A 114 -20.22 27.68 19.19
C LEU A 114 -18.85 27.11 18.82
N ALA A 115 -18.77 26.34 17.74
CA ALA A 115 -17.49 25.79 17.29
C ALA A 115 -16.47 26.87 16.90
N LYS A 116 -16.91 27.98 16.29
CA LYS A 116 -16.03 29.15 16.05
C LYS A 116 -15.57 29.81 17.35
N VAL A 117 -16.43 29.86 18.36
CA VAL A 117 -16.10 30.40 19.68
C VAL A 117 -15.03 29.53 20.35
N PHE A 118 -15.21 28.20 20.37
CA PHE A 118 -14.18 27.29 20.88
C PHE A 118 -12.89 27.38 20.08
N HIS A 119 -12.98 27.50 18.75
CA HIS A 119 -11.81 27.73 17.93
C HIS A 119 -11.07 29.04 18.27
N ARG A 120 -11.79 30.10 18.66
CA ARG A 120 -11.16 31.30 19.22
C ARG A 120 -10.51 31.03 20.58
N PHE A 121 -11.10 30.20 21.44
CA PHE A 121 -10.51 29.85 22.74
C PHE A 121 -9.16 29.19 22.57
N ARG A 122 -8.95 28.40 21.50
CA ARG A 122 -7.65 27.79 21.21
C ARG A 122 -6.52 28.80 21.05
N LYS A 123 -6.83 30.05 20.66
CA LYS A 123 -5.84 31.12 20.47
C LYS A 123 -5.53 31.88 21.76
N VAL A 124 -6.25 31.59 22.85
CA VAL A 124 -6.01 32.18 24.17
C VAL A 124 -4.99 31.32 24.91
N ASP A 125 -3.98 31.96 25.49
CA ASP A 125 -2.91 31.25 26.20
C ASP A 125 -3.47 30.35 27.32
N GLY A 126 -3.07 29.07 27.31
CA GLY A 126 -3.50 28.06 28.28
C GLY A 126 -4.88 27.45 28.04
N MET A 127 -5.60 27.85 26.98
CA MET A 127 -6.98 27.42 26.72
C MET A 127 -7.13 26.37 25.63
N GLN A 128 -6.04 25.99 24.95
CA GLN A 128 -6.08 25.08 23.81
C GLN A 128 -6.69 23.72 24.16
N SER A 129 -6.17 23.04 25.20
CA SER A 129 -6.68 21.73 25.61
C SER A 129 -8.17 21.76 25.96
N ARG A 130 -8.61 22.82 26.65
CA ARG A 130 -10.01 23.01 27.03
C ARG A 130 -10.91 23.22 25.81
N ALA A 131 -10.48 24.05 24.88
CA ALA A 131 -11.20 24.29 23.66
C ALA A 131 -11.33 23.02 22.81
N ASP A 132 -10.28 22.19 22.76
CA ASP A 132 -10.28 20.92 22.05
C ASP A 132 -11.22 19.89 22.71
N GLU A 133 -11.32 19.87 24.05
CA GLU A 133 -12.34 19.08 24.77
C GLU A 133 -13.77 19.51 24.42
N LEU A 134 -14.06 20.82 24.53
CA LEU A 134 -15.38 21.37 24.22
C LEU A 134 -15.76 21.14 22.76
N GLN A 135 -14.80 21.28 21.84
CA GLN A 135 -15.03 21.05 20.42
C GLN A 135 -15.28 19.57 20.11
N ARG A 136 -14.56 18.64 20.75
CA ARG A 136 -14.83 17.19 20.64
C ARG A 136 -16.21 16.82 21.14
N ALA A 137 -16.59 17.31 22.33
CA ALA A 137 -17.92 17.06 22.89
C ALA A 137 -19.05 17.66 22.02
N LEU A 138 -18.82 18.83 21.42
CA LEU A 138 -19.74 19.45 20.47
C LEU A 138 -19.90 18.63 19.18
N VAL A 139 -18.80 18.14 18.63
CA VAL A 139 -18.81 17.28 17.43
C VAL A 139 -19.47 15.92 17.73
N ALA A 140 -19.26 15.36 18.91
CA ALA A 140 -19.90 14.12 19.35
C ALA A 140 -21.44 14.25 19.40
N LYS A 141 -21.95 15.42 19.83
CA LYS A 141 -23.41 15.70 19.85
C LYS A 141 -23.95 16.12 18.48
N ASN A 142 -23.15 16.79 17.64
CA ASN A 142 -23.58 17.31 16.35
C ASN A 142 -22.46 17.20 15.30
N GLU A 143 -22.42 16.07 14.60
CA GLU A 143 -21.35 15.77 13.64
C GLU A 143 -21.27 16.77 12.46
N ASP A 144 -22.39 17.42 12.08
CA ASP A 144 -22.41 18.42 11.01
C ASP A 144 -21.57 19.66 11.34
N VAL A 145 -21.32 19.91 12.62
CA VAL A 145 -20.40 20.95 13.09
C VAL A 145 -19.00 20.71 12.52
N ALA A 146 -18.50 19.47 12.58
CA ALA A 146 -17.18 19.13 12.06
C ALA A 146 -17.10 19.42 10.56
N ARG A 147 -18.16 19.11 9.78
CA ARG A 147 -18.21 19.43 8.33
C ARG A 147 -18.04 20.93 8.09
N GLY A 148 -18.70 21.76 8.89
CA GLY A 148 -18.60 23.22 8.82
C GLY A 148 -17.23 23.78 9.27
N MET A 149 -16.56 23.10 10.20
CA MET A 149 -15.30 23.57 10.79
C MET A 149 -14.06 23.25 9.97
N ILE A 150 -14.09 22.25 9.08
CA ILE A 150 -12.96 21.89 8.20
C ILE A 150 -12.38 23.10 7.45
N ALA A 151 -13.23 23.94 6.88
CA ALA A 151 -12.78 25.13 6.15
C ALA A 151 -12.13 26.17 7.08
N VAL A 152 -12.63 26.29 8.32
CA VAL A 152 -12.09 27.20 9.33
C VAL A 152 -10.74 26.71 9.84
N TRP A 153 -10.65 25.43 10.20
CA TRP A 153 -9.41 24.79 10.62
C TRP A 153 -8.34 24.86 9.53
N LEU A 154 -8.72 24.69 8.27
CA LEU A 154 -7.79 24.77 7.15
C LEU A 154 -7.26 26.19 6.96
N LYS A 155 -8.16 27.19 7.00
CA LYS A 155 -7.81 28.61 6.90
C LYS A 155 -6.83 29.03 8.01
N ASP A 156 -7.03 28.51 9.20
CA ASP A 156 -6.26 28.84 10.38
C ASP A 156 -5.02 27.96 10.57
N GLY A 157 -4.72 27.06 9.62
CA GLY A 157 -3.53 26.20 9.65
C GLY A 157 -3.48 25.26 10.84
N VAL A 158 -4.63 24.71 11.25
CA VAL A 158 -4.68 23.78 12.38
C VAL A 158 -3.96 22.47 12.00
N ASP A 159 -3.12 22.00 12.90
CA ASP A 159 -2.36 20.77 12.67
C ASP A 159 -3.30 19.56 12.40
N PRO A 160 -3.00 18.71 11.40
CA PRO A 160 -3.87 17.58 11.05
C PRO A 160 -4.08 16.55 12.16
N ASP A 161 -3.14 16.34 13.09
CA ASP A 161 -3.35 15.44 14.23
C ASP A 161 -4.42 15.98 15.17
N VAL A 162 -4.41 17.30 15.39
CA VAL A 162 -5.43 17.94 16.20
C VAL A 162 -6.79 17.87 15.49
N VAL A 163 -6.83 18.11 14.18
CA VAL A 163 -8.06 17.93 13.40
C VAL A 163 -8.57 16.50 13.49
N TYR A 164 -7.70 15.50 13.35
CA TYR A 164 -8.08 14.09 13.51
C TYR A 164 -8.80 13.87 14.85
N SER A 165 -8.20 14.32 15.95
CA SER A 165 -8.73 14.15 17.29
C SER A 165 -10.10 14.83 17.51
N MET A 166 -10.39 15.88 16.73
CA MET A 166 -11.65 16.62 16.80
C MET A 166 -12.76 16.04 15.90
N LEU A 167 -12.44 15.13 15.00
CA LEU A 167 -13.43 14.52 14.12
C LEU A 167 -14.15 13.34 14.82
N PRO A 168 -15.40 13.01 14.40
CA PRO A 168 -16.13 11.88 14.98
C PRO A 168 -15.40 10.53 14.92
N ILE A 169 -14.47 10.37 13.95
CA ILE A 169 -13.66 9.16 13.79
C ILE A 169 -12.73 8.85 14.95
N ALA A 170 -12.22 9.86 15.66
CA ALA A 170 -11.38 9.64 16.83
C ALA A 170 -12.19 9.09 18.01
N LEU A 171 -13.51 9.32 18.01
CA LEU A 171 -14.42 8.87 19.06
C LEU A 171 -15.01 7.49 18.75
N LYS A 172 -15.12 7.13 17.47
CA LYS A 172 -15.73 5.88 17.01
C LYS A 172 -14.64 4.92 16.55
N LYS A 173 -14.29 3.95 17.39
CA LYS A 173 -13.47 2.82 16.93
C LYS A 173 -14.30 2.00 15.93
N PRO A 174 -13.81 1.78 14.70
CA PRO A 174 -14.54 0.99 13.73
C PRO A 174 -14.70 -0.44 14.22
N SER A 175 -15.95 -0.91 14.27
CA SER A 175 -16.26 -2.33 14.18
C SER A 175 -16.37 -2.69 12.69
N ALA A 176 -15.66 -3.74 12.25
CA ALA A 176 -15.64 -4.18 10.85
C ALA A 176 -17.03 -4.54 10.28
N ASP A 177 -18.02 -4.83 11.14
CA ASP A 177 -19.33 -5.34 10.76
C ASP A 177 -20.48 -4.31 10.90
N SER A 178 -20.18 -3.05 11.19
CA SER A 178 -21.18 -2.02 11.55
C SER A 178 -21.56 -1.11 10.37
N MET A 179 -22.83 -0.65 10.32
CA MET A 179 -23.25 0.49 9.46
C MET A 179 -22.41 1.75 9.72
N GLU A 180 -21.78 1.85 10.89
CA GLU A 180 -20.86 2.94 11.23
C GLU A 180 -19.57 2.90 10.40
N ALA A 181 -19.22 1.77 9.79
CA ALA A 181 -18.03 1.64 8.97
C ALA A 181 -18.02 2.62 7.78
N GLU A 182 -19.17 2.87 7.13
CA GLU A 182 -19.26 3.82 6.02
C GLU A 182 -19.16 5.28 6.48
N ALA A 183 -19.80 5.64 7.60
CA ALA A 183 -19.68 6.98 8.18
C ALA A 183 -18.24 7.27 8.62
N VAL A 184 -17.60 6.27 9.25
CA VAL A 184 -16.20 6.32 9.65
C VAL A 184 -15.28 6.47 8.43
N LYS A 185 -15.55 5.75 7.33
CA LYS A 185 -14.82 5.93 6.06
C LYS A 185 -14.99 7.33 5.48
N GLU A 186 -16.19 7.91 5.50
CA GLU A 186 -16.44 9.27 5.00
C GLU A 186 -15.61 10.31 5.76
N TRP A 187 -15.57 10.19 7.08
CA TRP A 187 -14.84 11.10 7.96
C TRP A 187 -13.32 10.96 7.81
N LEU A 188 -12.78 9.74 7.70
CA LEU A 188 -11.35 9.56 7.41
C LEU A 188 -10.97 10.08 6.03
N LEU A 189 -11.79 9.80 5.01
CA LEU A 189 -11.58 10.35 3.67
C LEU A 189 -11.56 11.89 3.71
N THR A 190 -12.41 12.47 4.55
CA THR A 190 -12.47 13.91 4.79
C THR A 190 -11.20 14.42 5.47
N TRP A 191 -10.67 13.70 6.46
CA TRP A 191 -9.39 14.01 7.09
C TRP A 191 -8.20 13.90 6.13
N ILE A 192 -8.12 12.85 5.31
CA ILE A 192 -7.04 12.70 4.30
C ILE A 192 -7.10 13.88 3.30
N LYS A 193 -8.28 14.28 2.85
CA LYS A 193 -8.46 15.46 2.00
C LYS A 193 -8.07 16.76 2.72
N TYR A 194 -8.24 16.83 4.04
CA TYR A 194 -7.77 17.95 4.85
C TYR A 194 -6.24 18.00 4.87
N VAL A 195 -5.57 16.89 5.17
CA VAL A 195 -4.10 16.74 5.13
C VAL A 195 -3.54 17.22 3.79
N ASP A 196 -4.09 16.75 2.67
CA ASP A 196 -3.65 17.16 1.32
C ASP A 196 -3.77 18.67 1.07
N LYS A 197 -4.85 19.29 1.57
CA LYS A 197 -5.06 20.74 1.44
C LYS A 197 -4.13 21.52 2.36
N HIS A 198 -3.93 21.04 3.58
CA HIS A 198 -3.04 21.63 4.57
C HIS A 198 -1.60 21.64 4.04
N ALA A 199 -1.13 20.52 3.46
CA ALA A 199 0.17 20.43 2.82
C ALA A 199 0.35 21.44 1.68
N LYS A 200 -0.68 21.61 0.83
CA LYS A 200 -0.67 22.60 -0.26
C LYS A 200 -0.60 24.06 0.21
N LEU A 201 -1.00 24.36 1.44
CA LEU A 201 -0.91 25.69 2.04
C LEU A 201 0.44 25.94 2.73
N GLY A 202 1.40 25.02 2.61
CA GLY A 202 2.73 25.12 3.21
C GLY A 202 2.87 24.43 4.58
N GLY A 203 1.84 23.70 5.03
CA GLY A 203 1.96 22.83 6.20
C GLY A 203 2.82 21.60 5.91
N SER A 204 3.53 21.09 6.91
CA SER A 204 4.27 19.82 6.81
C SER A 204 3.43 18.67 7.38
N TYR A 205 2.88 17.82 6.53
CA TYR A 205 2.25 16.57 6.95
C TYR A 205 2.32 15.56 5.80
N ASP A 206 3.29 14.66 5.89
CA ASP A 206 3.62 13.74 4.80
C ASP A 206 2.88 12.39 4.92
N ASP A 207 3.20 11.49 3.99
CA ASP A 207 2.56 10.18 3.88
C ASP A 207 2.96 9.30 5.08
N ALA A 208 4.19 9.45 5.58
CA ALA A 208 4.68 8.72 6.74
C ALA A 208 3.96 9.14 8.03
N ALA A 209 3.75 10.44 8.25
CA ALA A 209 2.96 10.96 9.36
C ALA A 209 1.49 10.50 9.27
N THR A 210 0.92 10.50 8.06
CA THR A 210 -0.44 10.00 7.82
C THR A 210 -0.57 8.53 8.19
N VAL A 211 0.36 7.69 7.72
CA VAL A 211 0.38 6.24 8.00
C VAL A 211 0.60 5.97 9.49
N THR A 212 1.57 6.62 10.11
CA THR A 212 1.86 6.47 11.54
C THR A 212 0.62 6.78 12.37
N LYS A 213 -0.06 7.89 12.04
CA LYS A 213 -1.31 8.26 12.71
C LYS A 213 -2.41 7.22 12.56
N LEU A 214 -2.59 6.64 11.38
CA LEU A 214 -3.58 5.58 11.16
C LEU A 214 -3.25 4.33 11.98
N VAL A 215 -1.98 3.90 11.97
CA VAL A 215 -1.55 2.70 12.70
C VAL A 215 -1.63 2.90 14.21
N ASP A 216 -1.22 4.05 14.73
CA ASP A 216 -1.28 4.34 16.17
C ASP A 216 -2.71 4.33 16.71
N GLU A 217 -3.66 4.84 15.93
CA GLU A 217 -5.05 4.95 16.37
C GLU A 217 -5.82 3.64 16.18
N TRP A 218 -5.58 2.93 15.08
CA TRP A 218 -6.44 1.84 14.63
C TRP A 218 -5.77 0.47 14.64
N GLY A 219 -4.44 0.42 14.65
CA GLY A 219 -3.68 -0.80 14.44
C GLY A 219 -3.38 -1.04 12.96
N GLU A 220 -2.40 -1.91 12.72
CA GLU A 220 -1.90 -2.25 11.39
C GLU A 220 -2.97 -2.89 10.50
N LYS A 221 -3.70 -3.87 11.01
CA LYS A 221 -4.69 -4.62 10.25
C LYS A 221 -5.86 -3.73 9.81
N GLU A 222 -6.42 -2.98 10.75
CA GLU A 222 -7.53 -2.07 10.50
C GLU A 222 -7.12 -0.95 9.54
N SER A 223 -5.87 -0.48 9.62
CA SER A 223 -5.30 0.47 8.66
C SER A 223 -5.21 -0.11 7.24
N VAL A 224 -4.77 -1.37 7.10
CA VAL A 224 -4.75 -2.09 5.81
C VAL A 224 -6.17 -2.22 5.25
N ASP A 225 -7.09 -2.80 6.02
CA ASP A 225 -8.47 -3.03 5.58
C ASP A 225 -9.13 -1.71 5.15
N PHE A 226 -8.88 -0.65 5.90
CA PHE A 226 -9.37 0.69 5.61
C PHE A 226 -8.81 1.25 4.30
N LEU A 227 -7.48 1.34 4.16
CA LEU A 227 -6.86 1.91 2.95
C LEU A 227 -7.30 1.15 1.70
N LEU A 228 -7.35 -0.18 1.78
CA LEU A 228 -7.82 -1.02 0.67
C LEU A 228 -9.30 -0.80 0.36
N SER A 229 -10.14 -0.55 1.37
CA SER A 229 -11.55 -0.20 1.15
C SER A 229 -11.72 1.14 0.40
N LEU A 230 -10.76 2.06 0.53
CA LEU A 230 -10.77 3.35 -0.15
C LEU A 230 -10.14 3.33 -1.55
N HIS A 231 -9.52 2.22 -1.95
CA HIS A 231 -8.78 2.14 -3.22
C HIS A 231 -9.66 2.48 -4.44
N ASN A 232 -10.96 2.19 -4.39
CA ASN A 232 -11.90 2.47 -5.50
C ASN A 232 -12.56 3.86 -5.42
N THR A 233 -12.06 4.76 -4.57
CA THR A 233 -12.59 6.12 -4.43
C THR A 233 -11.88 7.11 -5.37
N GLY A 234 -12.43 8.33 -5.49
CA GLY A 234 -11.86 9.40 -6.32
C GLY A 234 -10.46 9.91 -5.89
N ILE A 235 -9.86 9.32 -4.85
CA ILE A 235 -8.50 9.61 -4.38
C ILE A 235 -7.54 8.42 -4.52
N LYS A 236 -7.83 7.44 -5.38
CA LYS A 236 -7.00 6.25 -5.62
C LYS A 236 -5.48 6.54 -5.61
N PRO A 237 -4.93 7.52 -6.37
CA PRO A 237 -3.48 7.73 -6.39
C PRO A 237 -2.88 8.15 -5.04
N ARG A 238 -3.68 8.74 -4.14
CA ARG A 238 -3.27 9.04 -2.76
C ARG A 238 -3.27 7.77 -1.92
N ILE A 239 -4.32 6.97 -2.03
CA ILE A 239 -4.45 5.69 -1.33
C ILE A 239 -3.35 4.71 -1.71
N ASP A 240 -2.98 4.64 -2.99
CA ASP A 240 -1.87 3.80 -3.46
C ASP A 240 -0.56 4.18 -2.74
N ARG A 241 -0.26 5.50 -2.66
CA ARG A 241 0.93 6.00 -1.94
C ARG A 241 0.90 5.70 -0.44
N LEU A 242 -0.24 5.91 0.21
CA LEU A 242 -0.40 5.61 1.63
C LEU A 242 -0.25 4.11 1.90
N THR A 243 -0.76 3.26 1.01
CA THR A 243 -0.63 1.80 1.11
C THR A 243 0.83 1.38 0.95
N GLY A 244 1.56 1.94 -0.01
CA GLY A 244 2.99 1.65 -0.16
C GLY A 244 3.82 2.17 1.01
N THR A 245 3.49 3.35 1.53
CA THR A 245 4.14 3.90 2.73
C THR A 245 3.86 3.04 3.98
N LEU A 246 2.66 2.46 4.08
CA LEU A 246 2.30 1.51 5.14
C LEU A 246 3.12 0.22 5.03
N GLY A 247 3.24 -0.35 3.83
CA GLY A 247 4.09 -1.51 3.59
C GLY A 247 5.57 -1.26 3.88
N GLU A 248 6.06 -0.04 3.63
CA GLU A 248 7.44 0.36 3.93
C GLU A 248 7.68 0.50 5.43
N LYS A 249 6.81 1.23 6.14
CA LYS A 249 6.97 1.52 7.56
C LYS A 249 6.64 0.31 8.45
N HIS A 250 5.74 -0.55 7.97
CA HIS A 250 5.24 -1.72 8.67
C HIS A 250 5.27 -2.96 7.76
N PRO A 251 6.45 -3.55 7.49
CA PRO A 251 6.58 -4.65 6.53
C PRO A 251 5.70 -5.88 6.81
N ASP A 252 5.38 -6.13 8.08
CA ASP A 252 4.50 -7.23 8.48
C ASP A 252 3.06 -7.06 7.93
N THR A 253 2.65 -5.82 7.61
CA THR A 253 1.37 -5.53 6.99
C THR A 253 1.26 -5.99 5.55
N LEU A 254 2.38 -6.18 4.84
CA LEU A 254 2.36 -6.65 3.45
C LEU A 254 1.70 -8.03 3.34
N LYS A 255 1.89 -8.88 4.33
CA LYS A 255 1.22 -10.19 4.38
C LYS A 255 -0.30 -10.04 4.53
N LEU A 256 -0.75 -9.10 5.36
CA LEU A 256 -2.17 -8.80 5.52
C LEU A 256 -2.76 -8.22 4.24
N MET A 257 -2.04 -7.30 3.59
CA MET A 257 -2.43 -6.75 2.29
C MET A 257 -2.53 -7.84 1.23
N PHE A 258 -1.56 -8.76 1.16
CA PHE A 258 -1.57 -9.90 0.24
C PHE A 258 -2.79 -10.78 0.46
N ASP A 259 -3.15 -11.09 1.70
CA ASP A 259 -4.35 -11.87 1.99
C ASP A 259 -5.63 -11.18 1.48
N VAL A 260 -5.73 -9.86 1.67
CA VAL A 260 -6.88 -9.06 1.20
C VAL A 260 -6.91 -8.97 -0.33
N TRP A 261 -5.78 -8.72 -0.98
CA TRP A 261 -5.65 -8.67 -2.43
C TRP A 261 -5.91 -10.03 -3.08
N LEU A 262 -5.43 -11.12 -2.48
CA LEU A 262 -5.70 -12.48 -2.95
C LEU A 262 -7.19 -12.78 -2.84
N LYS A 263 -7.84 -12.46 -1.70
CA LYS A 263 -9.29 -12.63 -1.52
C LYS A 263 -10.09 -11.86 -2.57
N SER A 264 -9.66 -10.65 -2.88
CA SER A 264 -10.33 -9.74 -3.82
C SER A 264 -9.97 -10.00 -5.29
N ASN A 265 -9.07 -10.96 -5.57
CA ASN A 265 -8.54 -11.24 -6.91
C ASN A 265 -7.97 -9.98 -7.58
N THR A 266 -7.31 -9.12 -6.80
CA THR A 266 -6.72 -7.86 -7.26
C THR A 266 -5.68 -8.13 -8.36
N ASP A 267 -5.66 -7.30 -9.38
CA ASP A 267 -4.71 -7.47 -10.48
C ASP A 267 -3.26 -7.23 -10.02
N PRO A 268 -2.28 -8.07 -10.40
CA PRO A 268 -0.87 -7.88 -10.03
C PRO A 268 -0.29 -6.52 -10.41
N VAL A 269 -0.75 -5.90 -11.51
CA VAL A 269 -0.35 -4.54 -11.90
C VAL A 269 -0.75 -3.53 -10.82
N VAL A 270 -1.98 -3.66 -10.34
CA VAL A 270 -2.55 -2.76 -9.31
C VAL A 270 -1.85 -2.98 -7.98
N VAL A 271 -1.53 -4.23 -7.63
CA VAL A 271 -0.74 -4.55 -6.44
C VAL A 271 0.67 -3.99 -6.52
N PHE A 272 1.32 -4.09 -7.69
CA PHE A 272 2.64 -3.50 -7.91
C PHE A 272 2.64 -2.00 -7.59
N ASP A 273 1.65 -1.25 -8.12
CA ASP A 273 1.52 0.19 -7.90
C ASP A 273 1.26 0.57 -6.42
N MET A 274 0.69 -0.34 -5.62
CA MET A 274 0.42 -0.14 -4.19
C MET A 274 1.57 -0.59 -3.29
N MET A 275 2.54 -1.35 -3.81
CA MET A 275 3.67 -1.82 -3.03
C MET A 275 4.76 -0.75 -2.87
N PRO A 276 5.66 -0.89 -1.87
CA PRO A 276 6.79 0.03 -1.70
C PRO A 276 7.61 0.20 -3.00
N ILE A 277 7.87 -0.88 -3.73
CA ILE A 277 8.59 -0.84 -5.03
C ILE A 277 7.92 0.04 -6.09
N GLY A 278 6.58 0.01 -6.21
CA GLY A 278 5.84 0.83 -7.16
C GLY A 278 5.69 2.28 -6.69
N THR A 279 5.44 2.48 -5.40
CA THR A 279 5.22 3.81 -4.82
C THR A 279 6.48 4.65 -4.71
N LYS A 280 7.63 4.05 -4.40
CA LYS A 280 8.94 4.72 -4.40
C LYS A 280 9.45 5.04 -5.81
N GLY A 281 8.84 4.47 -6.84
CA GLY A 281 9.18 4.75 -8.24
C GLY A 281 10.58 4.28 -8.63
N TYR A 282 11.13 3.27 -7.95
CA TYR A 282 12.47 2.74 -8.23
C TYR A 282 12.65 2.34 -9.70
N LEU A 283 11.58 1.87 -10.34
CA LEU A 283 11.59 1.38 -11.72
C LEU A 283 11.06 2.40 -12.74
N THR A 284 10.44 3.50 -12.31
CA THR A 284 9.89 4.50 -13.22
C THR A 284 10.97 5.47 -13.67
N ASN A 285 11.62 5.16 -14.79
CA ASN A 285 12.51 6.10 -15.47
C ASN A 285 11.76 7.38 -15.83
N GLY A 286 12.27 8.56 -15.45
CA GLY A 286 11.94 9.83 -16.11
C GLY A 286 10.56 10.44 -15.87
N ARG A 287 9.56 9.70 -15.39
CA ARG A 287 8.39 10.30 -14.75
C ARG A 287 8.68 10.39 -13.27
N VAL A 288 9.59 11.30 -12.91
CA VAL A 288 9.66 11.80 -11.54
C VAL A 288 8.25 12.32 -11.23
N ARG A 289 7.39 11.48 -10.64
CA ARG A 289 6.39 11.98 -9.70
C ARG A 289 7.27 12.58 -8.63
N SER A 290 7.54 13.87 -8.77
CA SER A 290 8.22 14.64 -7.75
C SER A 290 7.50 14.31 -6.46
N THR A 291 8.15 13.52 -5.61
CA THR A 291 7.93 13.50 -4.17
C THR A 291 8.51 14.81 -3.65
N GLY A 292 7.99 15.92 -4.19
CA GLY A 292 8.34 17.26 -3.78
C GLY A 292 7.64 17.50 -2.45
N THR A 293 8.33 17.14 -1.37
CA THR A 293 8.05 17.65 -0.04
C THR A 293 8.43 19.13 0.11
N ASP A 294 9.03 19.76 -0.91
CA ASP A 294 9.44 21.16 -0.84
C ASP A 294 8.65 22.01 -1.83
N GLY A 295 7.69 22.76 -1.29
CA GLY A 295 6.89 23.77 -1.98
C GLY A 295 7.68 25.02 -2.37
N HIS A 296 8.76 24.88 -3.15
CA HIS A 296 9.42 26.02 -3.78
C HIS A 296 9.71 25.74 -5.26
N LEU A 297 8.81 26.21 -6.13
CA LEU A 297 9.08 26.37 -7.56
C LEU A 297 10.13 27.48 -7.72
N THR A 298 11.40 27.10 -7.83
CA THR A 298 12.39 27.93 -8.52
C THR A 298 12.80 27.19 -9.78
N SER A 299 12.46 27.78 -10.92
CA SER A 299 12.96 27.39 -12.22
C SER A 299 14.46 27.69 -12.29
N GLY A 300 15.29 26.71 -11.95
CA GLY A 300 16.73 26.66 -12.24
C GLY A 300 17.01 25.81 -13.48
N PRO A 301 18.03 26.14 -14.30
CA PRO A 301 18.11 25.72 -15.69
C PRO A 301 18.65 24.30 -15.88
N SER A 302 18.12 23.63 -16.91
CA SER A 302 18.72 22.51 -17.65
C SER A 302 19.12 21.26 -16.84
N ALA A 303 18.16 20.35 -16.65
CA ALA A 303 18.50 18.94 -16.51
C ALA A 303 19.19 18.46 -17.80
N PRO A 304 20.30 17.71 -17.73
CA PRO A 304 20.96 17.18 -18.91
C PRO A 304 20.03 16.15 -19.56
N THR A 305 19.79 16.30 -20.86
CA THR A 305 18.99 15.40 -21.70
C THR A 305 19.63 14.02 -21.95
N GLY A 306 20.49 13.55 -21.03
CA GLY A 306 21.07 12.22 -21.07
C GLY A 306 20.18 11.23 -20.33
N THR A 307 19.17 10.67 -21.01
CA THR A 307 18.21 9.70 -20.45
C THR A 307 18.77 8.28 -20.30
N ASP A 308 20.03 8.03 -20.65
CA ASP A 308 20.54 6.67 -20.90
C ASP A 308 21.31 6.03 -19.75
N GLY A 309 21.17 6.49 -18.50
CA GLY A 309 21.93 5.92 -17.37
C GLY A 309 21.26 5.94 -15.99
N HIS A 310 20.00 6.33 -15.88
CA HIS A 310 19.42 6.59 -14.55
C HIS A 310 19.06 5.30 -13.79
N VAL A 311 18.41 4.31 -14.41
CA VAL A 311 18.17 2.99 -13.78
C VAL A 311 19.48 2.40 -13.30
N GLU A 312 20.49 2.36 -14.17
CA GLU A 312 21.77 1.75 -13.82
C GLU A 312 22.45 2.48 -12.66
N SER A 313 22.31 3.81 -12.56
CA SER A 313 22.81 4.59 -11.42
C SER A 313 22.05 4.35 -10.10
N VAL A 314 20.74 4.07 -10.15
CA VAL A 314 19.91 3.74 -8.99
C VAL A 314 20.24 2.31 -8.52
N LEU A 315 20.33 1.38 -9.46
CA LEU A 315 20.66 -0.02 -9.20
C LEU A 315 22.11 -0.22 -8.73
N GLN A 316 23.03 0.71 -9.02
CA GLN A 316 24.40 0.68 -8.52
C GLN A 316 24.54 1.07 -7.03
N ARG A 317 23.49 1.60 -6.38
CA ARG A 317 23.51 1.90 -4.94
C ARG A 317 23.14 0.65 -4.15
N SER A 318 24.13 0.04 -3.50
CA SER A 318 23.97 -1.25 -2.79
C SER A 318 22.85 -1.27 -1.76
N GLU A 319 22.61 -0.16 -1.06
CA GLU A 319 21.59 -0.08 0.01
C GLU A 319 20.16 -0.14 -0.54
N LEU A 320 19.89 0.48 -1.69
CA LEU A 320 18.56 0.45 -2.31
C LEU A 320 18.27 -0.92 -2.96
N TRP A 321 19.31 -1.68 -3.30
CA TRP A 321 19.17 -2.93 -4.01
C TRP A 321 18.56 -4.03 -3.16
N ASP A 322 18.94 -4.12 -1.89
CA ASP A 322 18.37 -5.11 -0.98
C ASP A 322 16.88 -4.83 -0.72
N GLU A 323 16.48 -3.55 -0.64
CA GLU A 323 15.07 -3.13 -0.56
C GLU A 323 14.30 -3.50 -1.83
N ILE A 324 14.80 -3.10 -3.01
CA ILE A 324 14.17 -3.42 -4.31
C ILE A 324 14.02 -4.93 -4.48
N LYS A 325 15.05 -5.70 -4.11
CA LYS A 325 15.05 -7.15 -4.19
C LYS A 325 13.99 -7.77 -3.29
N LEU A 326 13.89 -7.31 -2.04
CA LEU A 326 12.88 -7.80 -1.10
C LEU A 326 11.48 -7.53 -1.62
N ASP A 327 11.19 -6.28 -2.00
CA ASP A 327 9.87 -5.88 -2.48
C ASP A 327 9.50 -6.62 -3.78
N LEU A 328 10.43 -6.75 -4.73
CA LEU A 328 10.19 -7.47 -5.98
C LEU A 328 9.88 -8.95 -5.71
N THR A 329 10.64 -9.58 -4.79
CA THR A 329 10.42 -10.98 -4.41
C THR A 329 9.04 -11.17 -3.79
N GLN A 330 8.63 -10.29 -2.88
CA GLN A 330 7.30 -10.34 -2.26
C GLN A 330 6.18 -10.15 -3.29
N TRP A 331 6.33 -9.20 -4.23
CA TRP A 331 5.35 -9.00 -5.30
C TRP A 331 5.22 -10.24 -6.21
N LEU A 332 6.35 -10.87 -6.54
CA LEU A 332 6.41 -12.09 -7.32
C LEU A 332 5.71 -13.27 -6.63
N GLU A 333 5.93 -13.43 -5.33
CA GLU A 333 5.23 -14.43 -4.53
C GLU A 333 3.72 -14.22 -4.60
N TYR A 334 3.26 -12.97 -4.50
CA TYR A 334 1.85 -12.64 -4.67
C TYR A 334 1.29 -13.04 -6.05
N ASP A 335 1.98 -12.66 -7.14
CA ASP A 335 1.57 -12.98 -8.53
C ASP A 335 1.49 -14.50 -8.75
N VAL A 336 2.47 -15.25 -8.24
CA VAL A 336 2.49 -16.71 -8.33
C VAL A 336 1.33 -17.34 -7.57
N VAL A 337 1.08 -16.91 -6.32
CA VAL A 337 -0.01 -17.43 -5.49
C VAL A 337 -1.38 -17.11 -6.10
N LEU A 338 -1.55 -15.90 -6.64
CA LEU A 338 -2.78 -15.51 -7.33
C LEU A 338 -3.03 -16.38 -8.57
N GLY A 339 -2.00 -16.61 -9.38
CA GLY A 339 -2.07 -17.49 -10.54
C GLY A 339 -2.50 -18.92 -10.16
N LEU A 340 -1.90 -19.49 -9.11
CA LEU A 340 -2.28 -20.80 -8.60
C LEU A 340 -3.73 -20.84 -8.08
N LYS A 341 -4.17 -19.81 -7.35
CA LYS A 341 -5.55 -19.68 -6.87
C LYS A 341 -6.54 -19.69 -8.04
N ARG A 342 -6.28 -18.92 -9.10
CA ARG A 342 -7.12 -18.87 -10.31
C ARG A 342 -7.22 -20.22 -11.02
N ILE A 343 -6.11 -20.97 -11.10
CA ILE A 343 -6.10 -22.33 -11.66
C ILE A 343 -7.02 -23.26 -10.86
N VAL A 344 -6.87 -23.28 -9.52
CA VAL A 344 -7.70 -24.13 -8.63
C VAL A 344 -9.18 -23.75 -8.73
N GLU A 345 -9.53 -22.48 -8.81
CA GLU A 345 -10.92 -22.01 -8.98
C GLU A 345 -11.49 -22.39 -10.35
N ALA A 346 -10.71 -22.29 -11.43
CA ALA A 346 -11.13 -22.71 -12.76
C ALA A 346 -11.38 -24.23 -12.84
N GLU A 347 -10.51 -25.04 -12.23
CA GLU A 347 -10.68 -26.50 -12.11
C GLU A 347 -11.97 -26.85 -11.36
N LYS A 348 -12.22 -26.20 -10.21
CA LYS A 348 -13.47 -26.37 -9.44
C LYS A 348 -14.73 -26.06 -10.26
N ASN A 349 -14.63 -25.08 -11.15
CA ASN A 349 -15.74 -24.65 -12.01
C ASN A 349 -15.84 -25.42 -13.34
N ASN A 350 -15.01 -26.46 -13.54
CA ASN A 350 -14.96 -27.29 -14.76
C ASN A 350 -14.79 -26.46 -16.06
N VAL A 351 -14.12 -25.31 -15.96
CA VAL A 351 -13.84 -24.43 -17.11
C VAL A 351 -12.66 -25.01 -17.89
N LYS A 352 -12.95 -25.78 -18.95
CA LYS A 352 -11.95 -26.31 -19.88
C LYS A 352 -11.51 -25.22 -20.87
N GLY A 353 -10.65 -24.30 -20.43
CA GLY A 353 -9.93 -23.36 -21.31
C GLY A 353 -8.47 -23.80 -21.55
N PRO A 354 -7.74 -23.14 -22.47
CA PRO A 354 -6.35 -23.45 -22.79
C PRO A 354 -5.38 -22.96 -21.68
N TRP A 355 -5.61 -23.36 -20.44
CA TRP A 355 -4.89 -22.88 -19.25
C TRP A 355 -3.67 -23.74 -18.91
N GLY A 356 -3.07 -24.36 -19.92
CA GLY A 356 -1.73 -24.93 -19.80
C GLY A 356 -0.75 -23.78 -19.75
N LEU A 357 -0.22 -23.50 -18.55
CA LEU A 357 0.63 -22.38 -18.16
C LEU A 357 -0.15 -21.13 -17.74
N PHE A 358 0.03 -20.77 -16.46
CA PHE A 358 0.19 -19.40 -15.98
C PHE A 358 0.10 -18.36 -17.12
N ASP A 359 -1.02 -17.66 -17.30
CA ASP A 359 -1.08 -16.55 -18.26
C ASP A 359 -0.06 -15.50 -17.80
N PRO A 360 1.11 -15.40 -18.45
CA PRO A 360 2.22 -14.62 -17.95
C PRO A 360 2.09 -13.14 -18.30
N ALA A 361 1.07 -12.78 -19.07
CA ALA A 361 0.85 -11.43 -19.57
C ALA A 361 0.73 -10.38 -18.46
N PRO A 362 0.05 -10.60 -17.31
CA PRO A 362 -0.07 -9.57 -16.28
C PRO A 362 1.28 -9.24 -15.65
N PHE A 363 2.11 -10.24 -15.36
CA PHE A 363 3.42 -10.05 -14.74
C PHE A 363 4.37 -9.22 -15.60
N VAL A 364 4.56 -9.62 -16.86
CA VAL A 364 5.46 -8.91 -17.78
C VAL A 364 4.86 -7.57 -18.15
N ALA A 365 3.57 -7.47 -18.46
CA ALA A 365 2.96 -6.18 -18.73
C ALA A 365 3.09 -5.22 -17.54
N SER A 366 2.90 -5.68 -16.30
CA SER A 366 3.07 -4.85 -15.09
C SER A 366 4.45 -4.23 -15.02
N VAL A 367 5.49 -5.06 -15.17
CA VAL A 367 6.88 -4.61 -15.07
C VAL A 367 7.25 -3.77 -16.29
N LEU A 368 6.94 -4.23 -17.51
CA LEU A 368 7.29 -3.55 -18.75
C LEU A 368 6.66 -2.15 -18.87
N VAL A 369 5.42 -1.96 -18.41
CA VAL A 369 4.73 -0.65 -18.46
C VAL A 369 5.44 0.41 -17.61
N GLN A 370 6.25 0.01 -16.62
CA GLN A 370 7.01 0.95 -15.78
C GLN A 370 8.26 1.49 -16.48
N PHE A 371 8.75 0.82 -17.53
CA PHE A 371 9.94 1.22 -18.28
C PHE A 371 9.56 2.00 -19.54
N ASN A 372 10.23 3.12 -19.78
CA ASN A 372 9.97 3.95 -20.96
C ASN A 372 10.55 3.36 -22.25
N ALA A 373 11.58 2.53 -22.14
CA ALA A 373 12.27 1.94 -23.27
C ALA A 373 12.58 0.45 -23.02
N PRO A 374 12.43 -0.41 -24.05
CA PRO A 374 12.79 -1.82 -23.96
C PRO A 374 14.22 -2.08 -23.47
N LYS A 375 15.18 -1.19 -23.79
CA LYS A 375 16.57 -1.28 -23.32
C LYS A 375 16.70 -1.17 -21.80
N ASP A 376 15.82 -0.42 -21.14
CA ASP A 376 15.86 -0.22 -19.69
C ASP A 376 15.43 -1.51 -18.97
N VAL A 377 14.47 -2.23 -19.53
CA VAL A 377 14.04 -3.55 -19.06
C VAL A 377 15.18 -4.55 -19.19
N VAL A 378 15.86 -4.58 -20.35
CA VAL A 378 17.01 -5.49 -20.54
C VAL A 378 18.11 -5.16 -19.54
N GLY A 379 18.43 -3.87 -19.35
CA GLY A 379 19.37 -3.43 -18.32
C GLY A 379 18.97 -3.86 -16.91
N PHE A 380 17.68 -3.74 -16.56
CA PHE A 380 17.13 -4.17 -15.27
C PHE A 380 17.21 -5.69 -15.08
N VAL A 381 16.78 -6.47 -16.05
CA VAL A 381 16.83 -7.95 -16.00
C VAL A 381 18.26 -8.45 -15.90
N GLU A 382 19.18 -7.83 -16.64
CA GLU A 382 20.61 -8.14 -16.56
C GLU A 382 21.26 -7.73 -15.24
N HIS A 383 20.76 -6.65 -14.62
CA HIS A 383 21.18 -6.31 -13.27
C HIS A 383 20.67 -7.35 -12.26
N LEU A 384 19.40 -7.76 -12.35
CA LEU A 384 18.82 -8.83 -11.53
C LEU A 384 19.59 -10.15 -11.70
N ARG A 385 20.07 -10.47 -12.92
CA ARG A 385 20.85 -11.67 -13.25
C ARG A 385 22.13 -11.81 -12.41
N ARG A 386 22.69 -10.69 -11.91
CA ARG A 386 23.89 -10.69 -11.06
C ARG A 386 23.59 -11.19 -9.64
N SER A 387 22.32 -11.22 -9.22
CA SER A 387 21.92 -11.75 -7.91
C SER A 387 21.65 -13.25 -7.98
N GLU A 388 22.38 -14.04 -7.18
CA GLU A 388 22.22 -15.49 -7.14
C GLU A 388 20.80 -15.90 -6.74
N ASP A 389 20.21 -15.20 -5.78
CA ASP A 389 18.89 -15.51 -5.23
C ASP A 389 17.74 -15.19 -6.21
N LEU A 390 18.00 -14.37 -7.23
CA LEU A 390 16.98 -13.94 -8.21
C LEU A 390 17.10 -14.68 -9.54
N LYS A 391 18.00 -15.65 -9.69
CA LYS A 391 18.21 -16.36 -10.96
C LYS A 391 16.93 -16.99 -11.52
N THR A 392 16.12 -17.61 -10.67
CA THR A 392 14.84 -18.21 -11.08
C THR A 392 13.86 -17.13 -11.53
N ILE A 393 13.86 -15.97 -10.87
CA ILE A 393 13.00 -14.83 -11.22
C ILE A 393 13.42 -14.24 -12.55
N VAL A 394 14.71 -13.97 -12.74
CA VAL A 394 15.30 -13.47 -14.00
C VAL A 394 14.95 -14.41 -15.14
N PHE A 395 15.15 -15.70 -14.92
CA PHE A 395 14.83 -16.72 -15.89
C PHE A 395 13.36 -16.67 -16.32
N GLU A 396 12.45 -16.56 -15.36
CA GLU A 396 11.03 -16.43 -15.61
C GLU A 396 10.68 -15.10 -16.29
N MET A 397 11.31 -13.99 -15.92
CA MET A 397 11.14 -12.70 -16.59
C MET A 397 11.52 -12.77 -18.06
N GLU A 398 12.72 -13.26 -18.36
CA GLU A 398 13.19 -13.41 -19.73
C GLU A 398 12.27 -14.32 -20.53
N ARG A 399 11.99 -15.51 -19.99
CA ARG A 399 11.09 -16.47 -20.63
C ARG A 399 9.76 -15.83 -20.99
N LYS A 400 9.18 -15.07 -20.06
CA LYS A 400 7.90 -14.42 -20.28
C LYS A 400 8.01 -13.25 -21.28
N ILE A 401 9.06 -12.44 -21.23
CA ILE A 401 9.31 -11.34 -22.20
C ILE A 401 9.43 -11.89 -23.61
N PHE A 402 10.24 -12.94 -23.82
CA PHE A 402 10.39 -13.55 -25.14
C PHE A 402 9.12 -14.26 -25.63
N SER A 403 8.29 -14.79 -24.73
CA SER A 403 7.01 -15.41 -25.10
C SER A 403 5.87 -14.40 -25.33
N GLY A 404 6.07 -13.14 -24.92
CA GLY A 404 5.08 -12.08 -25.00
C GLY A 404 4.94 -11.48 -26.41
N PRO A 405 3.95 -10.61 -26.65
CA PRO A 405 3.71 -9.96 -27.93
C PRO A 405 4.70 -8.81 -28.23
N PHE A 406 5.94 -8.87 -27.72
CA PHE A 406 6.89 -7.77 -27.73
C PHE A 406 8.15 -8.11 -28.56
N PRO A 407 8.07 -8.03 -29.90
CA PRO A 407 9.16 -8.44 -30.80
C PRO A 407 10.43 -7.60 -30.69
N GLU A 408 10.37 -6.44 -30.04
CA GLU A 408 11.49 -5.51 -29.86
C GLU A 408 12.49 -5.93 -28.76
N TYR A 409 12.11 -6.81 -27.82
CA TYR A 409 12.98 -7.21 -26.71
C TYR A 409 14.03 -8.26 -27.08
N PRO A 410 13.70 -9.34 -27.83
CA PRO A 410 14.68 -10.38 -28.14
C PRO A 410 16.00 -9.82 -28.73
N PRO A 411 16.00 -8.93 -29.73
CA PRO A 411 17.25 -8.35 -30.26
C PRO A 411 18.12 -7.66 -29.20
N LEU A 412 17.49 -6.92 -28.28
CA LEU A 412 18.18 -6.19 -27.21
C LEU A 412 18.78 -7.13 -26.16
N PHE A 413 18.07 -8.22 -25.83
CA PHE A 413 18.62 -9.28 -24.98
C PHE A 413 19.83 -9.93 -25.63
N TYR A 414 19.80 -10.23 -26.94
CA TYR A 414 20.96 -10.82 -27.62
C TYR A 414 22.17 -9.88 -27.64
N GLU A 415 21.97 -8.59 -27.90
CA GLU A 415 23.04 -7.58 -27.82
C GLU A 415 23.66 -7.56 -26.42
N LYS A 416 22.83 -7.54 -25.38
CA LYS A 416 23.32 -7.48 -24.00
C LYS A 416 23.97 -8.80 -23.55
N TRP A 417 23.41 -9.94 -23.93
CA TRP A 417 23.99 -11.26 -23.69
C TRP A 417 25.37 -11.37 -24.35
N ALA A 418 25.54 -10.81 -25.56
CA ALA A 418 26.82 -10.75 -26.26
C ALA A 418 27.84 -9.87 -25.52
N GLU A 419 27.41 -8.73 -24.97
CA GLU A 419 28.24 -7.85 -24.15
C GLU A 419 28.75 -8.57 -22.88
N ILE A 420 27.87 -9.32 -22.21
CA ILE A 420 28.20 -10.04 -20.96
C ILE A 420 28.78 -11.45 -21.18
N LYS A 421 28.93 -11.88 -22.44
CA LYS A 421 29.40 -13.22 -22.83
C LYS A 421 28.59 -14.34 -22.19
N LEU A 422 27.27 -14.23 -22.22
CA LEU A 422 26.38 -15.24 -21.66
C LEU A 422 26.60 -16.57 -22.40
N LYS A 423 26.49 -17.70 -21.69
CA LYS A 423 26.67 -19.00 -22.36
C LYS A 423 25.44 -19.28 -23.24
N PRO A 424 25.62 -19.77 -24.49
CA PRO A 424 24.52 -20.18 -25.36
C PRO A 424 23.49 -21.10 -24.71
N LEU A 425 23.94 -22.04 -23.88
CA LEU A 425 23.04 -22.93 -23.15
C LEU A 425 22.13 -22.14 -22.18
N THR A 426 22.67 -21.17 -21.46
CA THR A 426 21.91 -20.33 -20.52
C THR A 426 20.94 -19.42 -21.26
N ALA A 427 21.38 -18.79 -22.35
CA ALA A 427 20.54 -17.99 -23.24
C ALA A 427 19.37 -18.80 -23.82
N TYR A 428 19.65 -20.02 -24.29
CA TYR A 428 18.64 -20.91 -24.87
C TYR A 428 17.51 -21.22 -23.89
N TYR A 429 17.83 -21.51 -22.62
CA TYR A 429 16.80 -21.82 -21.63
C TYR A 429 15.82 -20.66 -21.43
N SER A 430 16.28 -19.40 -21.57
CA SER A 430 15.43 -18.20 -21.45
C SER A 430 14.49 -18.01 -22.64
N MET A 431 14.59 -18.84 -23.68
CA MET A 431 13.76 -18.74 -24.87
C MET A 431 12.49 -19.58 -24.80
N PRO A 432 11.40 -19.17 -25.46
CA PRO A 432 10.17 -19.96 -25.58
C PRO A 432 10.42 -21.32 -26.23
N THR A 433 11.38 -21.37 -27.17
CA THR A 433 11.75 -22.58 -27.91
C THR A 433 12.34 -23.68 -27.04
N ALA A 434 12.92 -23.37 -25.86
CA ALA A 434 13.37 -24.39 -24.91
C ALA A 434 12.23 -25.23 -24.33
N ASN A 435 10.99 -24.72 -24.35
CA ASN A 435 9.81 -25.41 -23.84
C ASN A 435 9.00 -26.16 -24.93
N LEU A 436 9.45 -26.18 -26.19
CA LEU A 436 8.76 -26.90 -27.28
C LEU A 436 8.49 -28.37 -26.95
N ASN A 437 9.35 -28.99 -26.14
CA ASN A 437 9.19 -30.38 -25.66
C ASN A 437 7.95 -30.62 -24.78
N LYS A 438 7.34 -29.56 -24.22
CA LYS A 438 6.05 -29.68 -23.50
C LYS A 438 4.84 -29.54 -24.43
N TYR A 439 4.99 -28.93 -25.60
CA TYR A 439 3.89 -28.67 -26.54
C TYR A 439 3.62 -29.85 -27.47
N ASN A 440 4.66 -30.58 -27.88
CA ASN A 440 4.53 -31.70 -28.81
C ASN A 440 3.69 -32.86 -28.28
N SER A 441 3.53 -33.01 -26.95
CA SER A 441 2.70 -34.08 -26.38
C SER A 441 1.19 -33.85 -26.47
N MET A 442 0.70 -32.69 -26.97
CA MET A 442 -0.75 -32.38 -26.90
C MET A 442 -1.45 -31.95 -28.20
N ARG A 443 -0.77 -31.42 -29.24
CA ARG A 443 -1.29 -31.18 -30.61
C ARG A 443 -0.25 -30.41 -31.43
N PRO A 444 -0.32 -30.42 -32.78
CA PRO A 444 0.49 -29.52 -33.60
C PRO A 444 0.19 -28.06 -33.23
N PRO A 445 1.20 -27.21 -32.98
CA PRO A 445 0.99 -25.80 -32.71
C PRO A 445 0.31 -25.12 -33.91
N ALA A 446 -0.51 -24.10 -33.65
CA ALA A 446 -1.07 -23.27 -34.71
C ALA A 446 0.07 -22.67 -35.56
N GLU A 447 -0.16 -22.49 -36.86
CA GLU A 447 0.88 -22.11 -37.84
C GLU A 447 1.66 -20.84 -37.45
N GLY A 448 0.97 -19.85 -36.84
CA GLY A 448 1.61 -18.61 -36.35
C GLY A 448 2.49 -18.80 -35.11
N VAL A 449 2.20 -19.78 -34.24
CA VAL A 449 3.03 -20.08 -33.06
C VAL A 449 4.36 -20.71 -33.50
N LEU A 450 4.29 -21.63 -34.47
CA LEU A 450 5.47 -22.27 -35.04
C LEU A 450 6.37 -21.26 -35.78
N GLU A 451 5.79 -20.29 -36.46
CA GLU A 451 6.53 -19.21 -37.13
C GLU A 451 7.32 -18.36 -36.13
N ASN A 452 6.69 -17.93 -35.04
CA ASN A 452 7.35 -17.17 -33.98
C ASN A 452 8.52 -17.97 -33.36
N HIS A 453 8.31 -19.24 -33.05
CA HIS A 453 9.38 -20.11 -32.54
C HIS A 453 10.54 -20.28 -33.54
N CYS A 454 10.26 -20.37 -34.83
CA CYS A 454 11.30 -20.41 -35.84
C CYS A 454 12.07 -19.08 -35.90
N ASN A 455 11.38 -17.94 -35.78
CA ASN A 455 12.02 -16.63 -35.78
C ASN A 455 12.91 -16.43 -34.54
N ASP A 456 12.42 -16.82 -33.35
CA ASP A 456 13.22 -16.82 -32.12
C ASP A 456 14.47 -17.69 -32.29
N PHE A 457 14.29 -18.92 -32.79
CA PHE A 457 15.41 -19.84 -33.00
C PHE A 457 16.42 -19.31 -34.02
N LYS A 458 15.98 -18.60 -35.08
CA LYS A 458 16.90 -17.90 -36.01
C LYS A 458 17.76 -16.88 -35.26
N GLN A 459 17.15 -16.05 -34.41
CA GLN A 459 17.86 -15.02 -33.67
C GLN A 459 18.85 -15.64 -32.66
N PHE A 460 18.50 -16.76 -32.02
CA PHE A 460 19.44 -17.51 -31.20
C PHE A 460 20.62 -18.07 -31.97
N LEU A 461 20.39 -18.65 -33.14
CA LEU A 461 21.48 -19.13 -33.99
C LEU A 461 22.41 -17.99 -34.39
N GLN A 462 21.86 -16.81 -34.68
CA GLN A 462 22.63 -15.60 -34.95
C GLN A 462 23.46 -15.19 -33.73
N TYR A 463 22.87 -15.16 -32.53
CA TYR A 463 23.58 -14.90 -31.28
C TYR A 463 24.74 -15.89 -31.03
N VAL A 464 24.52 -17.19 -31.26
CA VAL A 464 25.58 -18.22 -31.17
C VAL A 464 26.68 -17.99 -32.20
N ASP A 465 26.33 -17.51 -33.38
CA ASP A 465 27.29 -17.18 -34.42
C ASP A 465 28.15 -15.96 -34.06
N ASP A 466 27.56 -14.95 -33.39
CA ASP A 466 28.15 -13.65 -33.04
C ASP A 466 29.03 -13.68 -31.77
N GLU A 467 28.61 -14.38 -30.70
CA GLU A 467 29.36 -14.56 -29.43
C GLU A 467 30.80 -15.08 -29.65
N ARG A 468 31.03 -15.78 -30.77
CA ARG A 468 32.30 -16.44 -31.05
C ARG A 468 33.36 -15.61 -31.75
N VAL A 469 33.17 -14.30 -31.90
CA VAL A 469 34.33 -13.40 -32.09
C VAL A 469 35.22 -13.38 -30.82
N THR A 470 34.72 -13.80 -29.63
CA THR A 470 35.48 -13.67 -28.37
C THR A 470 35.80 -14.96 -27.59
N PHE A 471 35.32 -16.14 -28.02
CA PHE A 471 35.52 -17.43 -27.31
C PHE A 471 36.74 -18.25 -27.75
N VAL A 472 37.62 -17.70 -28.59
CA VAL A 472 38.89 -18.37 -28.93
C VAL A 472 39.80 -18.32 -27.69
N ASN A 473 39.76 -19.41 -26.94
CA ASN A 473 40.75 -19.73 -25.91
C ASN A 473 42.15 -19.65 -26.53
N ASP A 474 42.98 -18.80 -25.96
CA ASP A 474 44.36 -18.48 -26.34
C ASP A 474 45.35 -19.67 -26.25
N LYS A 475 44.86 -20.90 -26.01
CA LYS A 475 45.69 -22.07 -25.69
C LYS A 475 45.65 -23.23 -26.69
N ASP A 476 44.78 -23.23 -27.69
CA ASP A 476 44.75 -24.30 -28.70
C ASP A 476 44.80 -23.76 -30.13
N LYS A 477 46.02 -23.45 -30.59
CA LYS A 477 46.29 -23.02 -31.97
C LYS A 477 46.42 -24.16 -32.98
N SER A 478 46.20 -25.42 -32.60
CA SER A 478 46.44 -26.56 -33.48
C SER A 478 45.25 -27.52 -33.54
N VAL A 479 44.16 -27.12 -34.20
CA VAL A 479 43.34 -27.95 -35.11
C VAL A 479 42.32 -26.99 -35.76
N LYS A 480 42.53 -26.62 -37.03
CA LYS A 480 41.54 -25.93 -37.88
C LYS A 480 40.44 -26.92 -38.29
N LYS A 481 39.66 -27.43 -37.33
CA LYS A 481 38.37 -28.06 -37.64
C LYS A 481 37.47 -26.91 -38.11
N ASP A 482 36.77 -27.10 -39.23
CA ASP A 482 35.86 -26.13 -39.81
C ASP A 482 34.99 -25.51 -38.69
N GLU A 483 35.16 -24.21 -38.45
CA GLU A 483 34.59 -23.53 -37.30
C GLU A 483 33.07 -23.62 -37.28
N SER A 484 32.45 -23.68 -38.47
CA SER A 484 31.01 -23.89 -38.63
C SER A 484 30.52 -25.18 -37.98
N VAL A 485 31.30 -26.27 -38.10
CA VAL A 485 30.97 -27.59 -37.55
C VAL A 485 30.99 -27.58 -36.02
N LYS A 486 31.95 -26.89 -35.40
CA LYS A 486 31.99 -26.74 -33.93
C LYS A 486 30.83 -25.89 -33.39
N LYS A 487 30.34 -24.91 -34.17
CA LYS A 487 29.16 -24.12 -33.78
C LYS A 487 27.91 -25.00 -33.80
N ASP A 488 27.72 -25.76 -34.86
CA ASP A 488 26.60 -26.68 -35.01
C ASP A 488 26.63 -27.79 -33.94
N GLU A 489 27.80 -28.32 -33.57
CA GLU A 489 27.96 -29.27 -32.44
C GLU A 489 27.50 -28.67 -31.09
N THR A 490 27.78 -27.39 -30.83
CA THR A 490 27.37 -26.71 -29.58
C THR A 490 25.86 -26.50 -29.53
N VAL A 491 25.28 -26.06 -30.65
CA VAL A 491 23.81 -25.92 -30.78
C VAL A 491 23.13 -27.27 -30.59
N ILE A 492 23.65 -28.34 -31.20
CA ILE A 492 23.11 -29.69 -31.03
C ILE A 492 23.24 -30.18 -29.59
N GLU A 493 24.33 -29.90 -28.86
CA GLU A 493 24.43 -30.23 -27.43
C GLU A 493 23.35 -29.51 -26.60
N VAL A 494 23.09 -28.24 -26.88
CA VAL A 494 22.03 -27.45 -26.21
C VAL A 494 20.64 -28.02 -26.51
N LEU A 495 20.38 -28.37 -27.77
CA LEU A 495 19.09 -28.93 -28.20
C LEU A 495 18.87 -30.34 -27.62
N LEU A 496 19.87 -31.22 -27.69
CA LEU A 496 19.78 -32.58 -27.16
C LEU A 496 19.57 -32.63 -25.64
N ASN A 497 20.06 -31.64 -24.88
CA ASN A 497 19.81 -31.56 -23.45
C ASN A 497 18.34 -31.24 -23.10
N ASN A 498 17.58 -30.73 -24.07
CA ASN A 498 16.20 -30.30 -23.86
C ASN A 498 15.17 -31.24 -24.47
N TRP A 499 15.50 -31.88 -25.60
CA TRP A 499 14.57 -32.74 -26.33
C TRP A 499 14.65 -34.18 -25.85
N LYS A 500 13.50 -34.74 -25.43
CA LYS A 500 13.40 -36.12 -24.91
C LYS A 500 13.60 -37.16 -26.01
N GLU A 501 13.14 -36.86 -27.22
CA GLU A 501 13.22 -37.75 -28.38
C GLU A 501 13.91 -37.04 -29.55
N THR A 502 14.88 -37.71 -30.16
CA THR A 502 15.63 -37.16 -31.30
C THR A 502 14.76 -36.95 -32.54
N THR A 503 13.71 -37.76 -32.70
CA THR A 503 12.72 -37.69 -33.77
C THR A 503 11.92 -36.39 -33.77
N GLU A 504 11.55 -35.89 -32.59
CA GLU A 504 10.85 -34.61 -32.46
C GLU A 504 11.77 -33.44 -32.86
N LEU A 505 13.04 -33.50 -32.44
CA LEU A 505 14.04 -32.50 -32.78
C LEU A 505 14.32 -32.49 -34.30
N GLU A 506 14.41 -33.66 -34.92
CA GLU A 506 14.52 -33.79 -36.38
C GLU A 506 13.32 -33.19 -37.11
N ALA A 507 12.09 -33.44 -36.65
CA ALA A 507 10.89 -32.87 -37.23
C ALA A 507 10.90 -31.33 -37.16
N PHE A 508 11.29 -30.78 -36.01
CA PHE A 508 11.47 -29.34 -35.84
C PHE A 508 12.54 -28.76 -36.78
N LEU A 509 13.73 -29.37 -36.84
CA LEU A 509 14.81 -28.90 -37.71
C LEU A 509 14.44 -28.96 -39.19
N ASN A 510 13.73 -30.00 -39.63
CA ASN A 510 13.23 -30.10 -41.00
C ASN A 510 12.26 -28.96 -41.33
N GLU A 511 11.31 -28.68 -40.43
CA GLU A 511 10.34 -27.60 -40.61
C GLU A 511 11.00 -26.22 -40.57
N PHE A 512 11.98 -26.04 -39.68
CA PHE A 512 12.84 -24.85 -39.65
C PHE A 512 13.58 -24.63 -40.97
N GLY A 513 14.07 -25.72 -41.60
CA GLY A 513 14.71 -25.70 -42.91
C GLY A 513 13.79 -25.15 -44.00
N LYS A 514 12.55 -25.65 -44.08
CA LYS A 514 11.53 -25.20 -45.06
C LYS A 514 11.22 -23.71 -44.96
N ARG A 515 11.47 -23.08 -43.81
CA ARG A 515 11.22 -21.65 -43.53
C ARG A 515 12.44 -20.76 -43.82
N GLY A 516 13.26 -21.16 -44.79
CA GLY A 516 14.37 -20.36 -45.34
C GLY A 516 15.74 -20.56 -44.68
N MET A 517 15.93 -21.64 -43.92
CA MET A 517 17.20 -21.97 -43.24
C MET A 517 17.71 -23.35 -43.63
N GLU A 518 17.46 -23.78 -44.86
CA GLU A 518 17.73 -25.14 -45.37
C GLU A 518 19.17 -25.59 -45.12
N ASP A 519 20.16 -24.76 -45.44
CA ASP A 519 21.57 -25.11 -45.29
C ASP A 519 21.97 -25.28 -43.82
N ARG A 520 21.50 -24.39 -42.95
CA ARG A 520 21.79 -24.45 -41.51
C ARG A 520 21.08 -25.64 -40.87
N SER A 521 19.82 -25.87 -41.21
CA SER A 521 19.05 -27.04 -40.80
C SER A 521 19.76 -28.34 -41.21
N ARG A 522 20.20 -28.44 -42.46
CA ARG A 522 20.94 -29.62 -42.96
C ARG A 522 22.24 -29.86 -42.19
N ARG A 523 22.98 -28.80 -41.83
CA ARG A 523 24.18 -28.94 -41.00
C ARG A 523 23.86 -29.39 -39.57
N LEU A 524 22.82 -28.84 -38.96
CA LEU A 524 22.35 -29.25 -37.63
C LEU A 524 21.88 -30.70 -37.63
N LEU A 525 21.08 -31.12 -38.62
CA LEU A 525 20.65 -32.52 -38.79
C LEU A 525 21.85 -33.47 -38.96
N LYS A 526 22.85 -33.07 -39.75
CA LYS A 526 24.09 -33.85 -39.90
C LYS A 526 24.88 -33.94 -38.59
N ALA A 527 24.95 -32.86 -37.82
CA ALA A 527 25.61 -32.85 -36.51
C ALA A 527 24.84 -33.69 -35.49
N LEU A 528 23.51 -33.69 -35.54
CA LEU A 528 22.62 -34.53 -34.74
C LEU A 528 22.85 -36.01 -35.05
N ASP A 529 22.81 -36.39 -36.33
CA ASP A 529 23.07 -37.77 -36.79
C ASP A 529 24.47 -38.25 -36.37
N ALA A 530 25.50 -37.41 -36.55
CA ALA A 530 26.85 -37.72 -36.08
C ALA A 530 26.92 -37.96 -34.57
N ARG A 531 26.12 -37.22 -33.78
CA ARG A 531 26.07 -37.36 -32.32
C ARG A 531 25.30 -38.58 -31.85
N VAL A 532 24.24 -38.95 -32.57
CA VAL A 532 23.43 -40.16 -32.29
C VAL A 532 24.19 -41.43 -32.69
N THR A 533 24.82 -41.42 -33.86
CA THR A 533 25.60 -42.57 -34.38
C THR A 533 26.92 -42.76 -33.65
N THR A 534 27.53 -41.68 -33.19
CA THR A 534 28.81 -41.70 -32.47
C THR A 534 28.65 -40.96 -31.13
N PRO A 535 27.94 -41.56 -30.15
CA PRO A 535 27.76 -40.92 -28.86
C PRO A 535 29.14 -40.65 -28.25
N PRO A 536 29.34 -39.46 -27.64
CA PRO A 536 30.61 -39.15 -27.00
C PRO A 536 30.90 -40.25 -25.98
N ALA A 537 32.13 -40.76 -25.98
CA ALA A 537 32.56 -41.70 -24.95
C ALA A 537 32.15 -41.10 -23.59
N PRO A 538 31.46 -41.86 -22.72
CA PRO A 538 31.00 -41.34 -21.44
C PRO A 538 32.19 -40.67 -20.78
N LYS A 539 32.06 -39.39 -20.42
CA LYS A 539 33.14 -38.63 -19.77
C LYS A 539 33.54 -39.42 -18.53
N GLN A 540 34.58 -40.25 -18.64
CA GLN A 540 35.16 -40.93 -17.51
C GLN A 540 35.69 -39.82 -16.63
N LEU A 541 34.99 -39.55 -15.51
CA LEU A 541 35.52 -38.70 -14.47
C LEU A 541 36.92 -39.23 -14.15
N SER A 542 37.93 -38.37 -14.23
CA SER A 542 39.27 -38.79 -13.84
C SER A 542 39.20 -39.36 -12.42
N PRO A 543 40.02 -40.37 -12.08
CA PRO A 543 40.04 -40.93 -10.73
C PRO A 543 40.13 -39.85 -9.64
N GLU A 544 40.78 -38.72 -9.94
CA GLU A 544 40.88 -37.54 -9.07
C GLU A 544 39.56 -36.78 -8.89
N LYS A 545 38.77 -36.59 -9.95
CA LYS A 545 37.42 -35.99 -9.85
C LYS A 545 36.44 -36.93 -9.15
N LEU A 546 36.58 -38.24 -9.35
CA LEU A 546 35.85 -39.26 -8.60
C LEU A 546 36.20 -39.24 -7.11
N LYS A 547 37.48 -39.05 -6.77
CA LYS A 547 37.97 -38.94 -5.38
C LYS A 547 37.54 -37.64 -4.69
N ALA A 548 37.35 -36.56 -5.45
CA ALA A 548 36.83 -35.29 -4.95
C ALA A 548 35.31 -35.31 -4.69
N LEU A 549 34.57 -36.22 -5.35
CA LEU A 549 33.12 -36.40 -5.20
C LEU A 549 32.73 -37.44 -4.14
N MET A 550 33.68 -38.21 -3.62
CA MET A 550 33.41 -39.13 -2.50
C MET A 550 33.36 -38.36 -1.18
N PRO A 551 32.31 -38.52 -0.35
CA PRO A 551 32.26 -37.91 0.97
C PRO A 551 33.46 -38.38 1.78
N ARG A 552 34.25 -37.44 2.31
CA ARG A 552 35.35 -37.76 3.24
C ARG A 552 34.72 -38.43 4.46
N SER A 553 34.86 -39.75 4.53
CA SER A 553 34.57 -40.53 5.73
C SER A 553 35.34 -39.91 6.89
N SER A 554 34.61 -39.26 7.79
CA SER A 554 35.08 -38.92 9.13
C SER A 554 35.18 -40.23 9.92
N ALA A 555 36.26 -40.97 9.68
CA ALA A 555 36.68 -42.04 10.56
C ALA A 555 37.30 -41.41 11.81
N THR A 556 36.54 -41.51 12.89
CA THR A 556 36.90 -41.26 14.29
C THR A 556 38.26 -41.85 14.64
N ARG A 557 39.14 -41.02 15.21
CA ARG A 557 39.98 -41.40 16.34
C ARG A 557 40.24 -40.19 17.23
#